data_AF-A0A2K9DVF0-F1
#
_entry.id   AF-A0A2K9DVF0-F1
#
_cell.length_a   1.000
_cell.length_b   1.000
_cell.length_c   1.000
_cell.angle_alpha   90.00
_cell.angle_beta   90.00
_cell.angle_gamma   90.00
#
_symmetry.space_group_name_H-M   'P 1'
#
loop_
_entity.id
_entity.type
_entity.pdbx_description
1 polymer ?
#
loop_
_entity_poly.entity_id
_entity_poly.type
_entity_poly.pdbx_seq_one_letter_code
_entity_poly.pdbx_strand_id
1 'polypeptide(L)'
;MVPLVEDDRPMVPLVEDDRPLEQQPAWQALKDAVGRLQPLQAQDGSVPGDADRAVAADLIDTIAAGIRTLAPLFPHDADYLSTCVVDLRRWADADFPVPDFLDSLVAFQPQRARVDGLRHLVVFPMYTQNGSRDRHLEAVLCEVIWPEFIGELEQTYTNGLFVSLRLIDFTSGYDTNSAVLFPETVAMREIPSFTWGAIFQDREAARFRRVVAAASEITKLDVPDGVARMLADQGLTERTFVMWDLIHDRSHMRGDLPFDPFMIKQRMPYFLYTLEELRCDLTAYRECVGIAARLSARAADGHPLTDAETAMLDHARLVQYAVIFDRIFRFAITGSRVRNYDGLGGQLLFAWLHRRGVLHWTDTALAFDWDGVPDAVIALSDAIDRLYWESIDRPKVAHWLAAYDLVRSVVTPHPASAWAHGLPDDVLAGAPKGYTDAVLDDEFPLSMFFEALDKKMQGVIASTAGITGRDG
;
A
#
# COMPACT_ATOMS: atom_id res chain seq x y z
N MET A 1 -6.78 62.26 1.78
CA MET A 1 -7.51 61.73 0.61
C MET A 1 -6.47 61.41 -0.44
N VAL A 2 -6.03 60.16 -0.48
CA VAL A 2 -5.12 59.57 -1.48
C VAL A 2 -5.82 58.27 -1.91
N PRO A 3 -5.96 57.97 -3.21
CA PRO A 3 -6.86 56.94 -3.66
C PRO A 3 -6.29 55.54 -3.42
N LEU A 4 -7.17 54.65 -2.99
CA LEU A 4 -7.03 53.21 -3.15
C LEU A 4 -6.84 52.92 -4.64
N VAL A 5 -5.77 52.21 -4.97
CA VAL A 5 -5.68 51.49 -6.24
C VAL A 5 -6.19 50.09 -5.92
N GLU A 6 -7.48 49.87 -6.15
CA GLU A 6 -8.05 48.53 -6.29
C GLU A 6 -7.46 47.95 -7.59
N ASP A 7 -6.63 46.91 -7.46
CA ASP A 7 -6.21 46.08 -8.60
C ASP A 7 -7.40 45.18 -8.95
N ASP A 8 -8.38 45.78 -9.63
CA ASP A 8 -9.65 45.15 -10.03
C ASP A 8 -9.47 44.42 -11.37
N ARG A 9 -8.44 43.56 -11.44
CA ARG A 9 -8.28 42.64 -12.56
C ARG A 9 -9.16 41.42 -12.29
N PRO A 10 -10.16 41.13 -13.14
CA PRO A 10 -10.89 39.87 -13.03
C PRO A 10 -9.88 38.73 -13.18
N MET A 11 -9.69 37.94 -12.12
CA MET A 11 -9.09 36.62 -12.26
C MET A 11 -10.07 35.77 -13.06
N VAL A 12 -9.93 35.84 -14.39
CA VAL A 12 -10.48 34.82 -15.27
C VAL A 12 -9.88 33.50 -14.79
N PRO A 13 -10.69 32.46 -14.51
CA PRO A 13 -10.14 31.15 -14.18
C PRO A 13 -9.40 30.68 -15.41
N LEU A 14 -8.06 30.68 -15.36
CA LEU A 14 -7.25 30.09 -16.42
C LEU A 14 -7.27 28.57 -16.19
N VAL A 15 -8.45 27.97 -16.33
CA VAL A 15 -8.51 26.58 -16.78
C VAL A 15 -8.12 26.67 -18.24
N GLU A 16 -6.93 26.19 -18.59
CA GLU A 16 -6.45 26.13 -19.96
C GLU A 16 -7.25 25.05 -20.70
N ASP A 17 -8.53 25.35 -20.98
CA ASP A 17 -9.53 24.55 -21.69
C ASP A 17 -9.96 23.19 -21.10
N ASP A 18 -10.97 22.57 -21.72
CA ASP A 18 -11.62 21.31 -21.29
C ASP A 18 -10.73 20.05 -21.43
N ARG A 19 -9.41 20.21 -21.59
CA ARG A 19 -8.45 19.09 -21.69
C ARG A 19 -8.38 18.26 -20.39
N PRO A 20 -8.06 16.96 -20.49
CA PRO A 20 -7.71 16.12 -19.33
C PRO A 20 -6.59 16.75 -18.49
N LEU A 21 -6.59 16.50 -17.17
CA LEU A 21 -5.65 17.13 -16.23
C LEU A 21 -4.19 16.92 -16.61
N GLU A 22 -3.84 15.69 -17.00
CA GLU A 22 -2.50 15.33 -17.42
C GLU A 22 -2.08 15.99 -18.74
N GLN A 23 -3.00 16.60 -19.48
CA GLN A 23 -2.73 17.33 -20.72
C GLN A 23 -2.78 18.85 -20.55
N GLN A 24 -3.06 19.34 -19.33
CA GLN A 24 -3.03 20.76 -19.01
C GLN A 24 -1.58 21.28 -19.14
N PRO A 25 -1.32 22.36 -19.90
CA PRO A 25 0.02 22.91 -20.04
C PRO A 25 0.66 23.29 -18.70
N ALA A 26 -0.13 23.85 -17.77
CA ALA A 26 0.31 24.12 -16.41
C ALA A 26 0.82 22.88 -15.65
N TRP A 27 0.18 21.71 -15.83
CA TRP A 27 0.64 20.45 -15.26
C TRP A 27 1.96 20.00 -15.89
N GLN A 28 2.06 20.04 -17.22
CA GLN A 28 3.28 19.64 -17.94
C GLN A 28 4.48 20.52 -17.55
N ALA A 29 4.28 21.83 -17.42
CA ALA A 29 5.30 22.76 -16.94
C ALA A 29 5.71 22.49 -15.49
N LEU A 30 4.74 22.23 -14.59
CA LEU A 30 5.01 21.86 -13.20
C LEU A 30 5.82 20.56 -13.12
N LYS A 31 5.38 19.52 -13.83
CA LYS A 31 6.02 18.20 -13.86
C LYS A 31 7.46 18.28 -14.38
N ASP A 32 7.70 19.00 -15.47
CA ASP A 32 9.05 19.25 -16.01
C ASP A 32 9.92 20.00 -15.00
N ALA A 33 9.40 21.05 -14.38
CA ALA A 33 10.13 21.83 -13.39
C ALA A 33 10.51 21.01 -12.15
N VAL A 34 9.61 20.14 -11.67
CA VAL A 34 9.93 19.18 -10.60
C VAL A 34 11.04 18.24 -11.07
N GLY A 35 10.92 17.60 -12.24
CA GLY A 35 11.95 16.70 -12.75
C GLY A 35 13.33 17.35 -12.91
N ARG A 36 13.38 18.64 -13.25
CA ARG A 36 14.62 19.43 -13.32
C ARG A 36 15.16 19.86 -11.96
N LEU A 37 14.32 19.94 -10.94
CA LEU A 37 14.72 20.26 -9.56
C LEU A 37 15.35 19.04 -8.86
N GLN A 38 14.80 17.84 -9.07
CA GLN A 38 15.26 16.60 -8.43
C GLN A 38 16.80 16.39 -8.45
N PRO A 39 17.51 16.52 -9.59
CA PRO A 39 18.96 16.33 -9.62
C PRO A 39 19.76 17.41 -8.88
N LEU A 40 19.14 18.53 -8.48
CA LEU A 40 19.77 19.58 -7.67
C LEU A 40 19.64 19.31 -6.16
N GLN A 41 18.76 18.37 -5.77
CA GLN A 41 18.49 18.05 -4.36
C GLN A 41 19.51 17.05 -3.82
N ALA A 42 19.91 17.24 -2.57
CA ALA A 42 20.60 16.23 -1.77
C ALA A 42 19.59 15.18 -1.24
N GLN A 43 20.10 14.12 -0.61
CA GLN A 43 19.28 13.04 -0.06
C GLN A 43 18.21 13.51 0.94
N ASP A 44 18.49 14.55 1.73
CA ASP A 44 17.53 15.12 2.68
C ASP A 44 16.57 16.14 2.04
N GLY A 45 16.71 16.39 0.74
CA GLY A 45 15.91 17.29 -0.06
C GLY A 45 16.44 18.71 -0.17
N SER A 46 17.49 19.10 0.58
CA SER A 46 18.11 20.42 0.50
C SER A 46 18.84 20.67 -0.83
N VAL A 47 19.12 21.93 -1.17
CA VAL A 47 19.94 22.29 -2.36
C VAL A 47 21.25 22.95 -1.90
N PRO A 48 22.39 22.25 -1.96
CA PRO A 48 23.63 22.71 -1.32
C PRO A 48 24.43 23.75 -2.12
N GLY A 49 24.34 23.76 -3.46
CA GLY A 49 25.18 24.58 -4.33
C GLY A 49 24.60 25.96 -4.63
N ASP A 50 25.39 27.03 -4.46
CA ASP A 50 24.92 28.42 -4.70
C ASP A 50 24.40 28.66 -6.13
N ALA A 51 25.06 28.08 -7.14
CA ALA A 51 24.61 28.16 -8.53
C ALA A 51 23.31 27.36 -8.77
N ASP A 52 23.16 26.24 -8.08
CA ASP A 52 21.98 25.38 -8.16
C ASP A 52 20.78 26.03 -7.46
N ARG A 53 20.99 26.81 -6.40
CA ARG A 53 19.91 27.55 -5.70
C ARG A 53 19.24 28.60 -6.57
N ALA A 54 20.00 29.31 -7.41
CA ALA A 54 19.42 30.26 -8.36
C ALA A 54 18.51 29.55 -9.38
N VAL A 55 18.97 28.42 -9.92
CA VAL A 55 18.16 27.59 -10.84
C VAL A 55 16.95 27.00 -10.13
N ALA A 56 17.13 26.51 -8.90
CA ALA A 56 16.06 25.97 -8.08
C ALA A 56 14.99 27.02 -7.79
N ALA A 57 15.35 28.28 -7.53
CA ALA A 57 14.39 29.37 -7.32
C ALA A 57 13.49 29.58 -8.54
N ASP A 58 14.06 29.65 -9.75
CA ASP A 58 13.29 29.76 -11.00
C ASP A 58 12.35 28.57 -11.22
N LEU A 59 12.79 27.36 -10.85
CA LEU A 59 11.97 26.14 -10.93
C LEU A 59 10.83 26.17 -9.92
N ILE A 60 11.08 26.61 -8.68
CA ILE A 60 10.05 26.80 -7.65
C ILE A 60 8.99 27.81 -8.10
N ASP A 61 9.39 28.92 -8.73
CA ASP A 61 8.45 29.89 -9.28
C ASP A 61 7.55 29.27 -10.35
N THR A 62 8.13 28.43 -11.22
CA THR A 62 7.38 27.68 -12.25
C THR A 62 6.38 26.70 -11.60
N ILE A 63 6.81 25.94 -10.59
CA ILE A 63 5.97 25.00 -9.85
C ILE A 63 4.83 25.73 -9.13
N ALA A 64 5.13 26.82 -8.42
CA ALA A 64 4.16 27.62 -7.70
C ALA A 64 3.15 28.31 -8.64
N ALA A 65 3.57 28.71 -9.84
CA ALA A 65 2.67 29.20 -10.88
C ALA A 65 1.76 28.09 -11.40
N GLY A 66 2.31 26.90 -11.68
CA GLY A 66 1.54 25.73 -12.11
C GLY A 66 0.46 25.34 -11.09
N ILE A 67 0.80 25.27 -9.80
CA ILE A 67 -0.17 24.99 -8.72
C ILE A 67 -1.29 26.02 -8.71
N ARG A 68 -0.99 27.33 -8.81
CA ARG A 68 -2.01 28.38 -8.82
C ARG A 68 -2.95 28.29 -10.03
N THR A 69 -2.41 27.98 -11.20
CA THR A 69 -3.21 27.83 -12.43
C THR A 69 -4.14 26.63 -12.33
N LEU A 70 -3.68 25.52 -11.74
CA LEU A 70 -4.46 24.30 -11.59
C LEU A 70 -5.43 24.34 -10.41
N ALA A 71 -5.17 25.12 -9.36
CA ALA A 71 -5.96 25.13 -8.12
C ALA A 71 -7.49 25.33 -8.31
N PRO A 72 -8.00 26.13 -9.26
CA PRO A 72 -9.43 26.23 -9.54
C PRO A 72 -10.10 24.91 -9.93
N LEU A 73 -9.34 23.92 -10.42
CA LEU A 73 -9.83 22.57 -10.74
C LEU A 73 -9.97 21.68 -9.50
N PHE A 74 -9.45 22.10 -8.35
CA PHE A 74 -9.44 21.37 -7.08
C PHE A 74 -10.00 22.25 -5.94
N PRO A 75 -11.26 22.71 -6.04
CA PRO A 75 -11.82 23.66 -5.06
C PRO A 75 -11.86 23.09 -3.62
N HIS A 76 -11.95 21.76 -3.47
CA HIS A 76 -11.89 21.07 -2.17
C HIS A 76 -10.50 21.11 -1.51
N ASP A 77 -9.45 21.34 -2.29
CA ASP A 77 -8.06 21.42 -1.82
C ASP A 77 -7.50 22.85 -1.82
N ALA A 78 -8.34 23.88 -1.97
CA ALA A 78 -7.89 25.27 -2.13
C ALA A 78 -6.98 25.76 -0.98
N ASP A 79 -7.31 25.42 0.27
CA ASP A 79 -6.50 25.76 1.44
C ASP A 79 -5.15 25.03 1.42
N TYR A 80 -5.15 23.76 1.01
CA TYR A 80 -3.92 22.97 0.85
C TYR A 80 -3.01 23.56 -0.25
N LEU A 81 -3.54 23.77 -1.45
CA LEU A 81 -2.74 24.22 -2.60
C LEU A 81 -2.20 25.64 -2.38
N SER A 82 -2.97 26.52 -1.74
CA SER A 82 -2.48 27.85 -1.36
C SER A 82 -1.38 27.78 -0.31
N THR A 83 -1.49 26.89 0.69
CA THR A 83 -0.46 26.68 1.72
C THR A 83 0.80 26.03 1.13
N CYS A 84 0.66 25.06 0.23
CA CYS A 84 1.79 24.41 -0.47
C CYS A 84 2.64 25.44 -1.21
N VAL A 85 2.00 26.40 -1.86
CA VAL A 85 2.69 27.51 -2.54
C VAL A 85 3.43 28.44 -1.56
N VAL A 86 2.92 28.62 -0.34
CA VAL A 86 3.61 29.38 0.71
C VAL A 86 4.84 28.61 1.21
N ASP A 87 4.72 27.30 1.45
CA ASP A 87 5.84 26.46 1.90
C ASP A 87 6.95 26.40 0.85
N LEU A 88 6.61 26.26 -0.44
CA LEU A 88 7.55 26.31 -1.56
C LEU A 88 8.36 27.62 -1.58
N ARG A 89 7.68 28.76 -1.43
CA ARG A 89 8.34 30.08 -1.40
C ARG A 89 9.21 30.27 -0.18
N ARG A 90 8.72 29.86 0.99
CA ARG A 90 9.50 29.90 2.24
C ARG A 90 10.77 29.08 2.12
N TRP A 91 10.70 27.92 1.48
CA TRP A 91 11.85 27.05 1.25
C TRP A 91 12.88 27.69 0.32
N ALA A 92 12.44 28.35 -0.76
CA ALA A 92 13.31 29.10 -1.65
C ALA A 92 13.93 30.35 -0.98
N ASP A 93 13.12 31.15 -0.26
CA ASP A 93 13.56 32.36 0.46
C ASP A 93 14.58 32.07 1.57
N ALA A 94 14.61 30.82 2.08
CA ALA A 94 15.54 30.35 3.09
C ALA A 94 16.83 29.73 2.50
N ASP A 95 17.08 29.88 1.20
CA ASP A 95 18.20 29.28 0.47
C ASP A 95 18.20 27.74 0.48
N PHE A 96 17.01 27.13 0.34
CA PHE A 96 16.83 25.68 0.18
C PHE A 96 17.49 24.79 1.25
N PRO A 97 17.19 24.99 2.55
CA PRO A 97 17.61 24.08 3.62
C PRO A 97 16.88 22.72 3.48
N VAL A 98 16.98 21.85 4.49
CA VAL A 98 16.08 20.69 4.56
C VAL A 98 14.63 21.20 4.53
N PRO A 99 13.77 20.71 3.61
CA PRO A 99 12.42 21.25 3.44
C PRO A 99 11.53 21.00 4.66
N ASP A 100 10.62 21.95 4.93
CA ASP A 100 9.57 21.86 5.93
C ASP A 100 8.23 22.22 5.31
N PHE A 101 7.40 21.21 5.07
CA PHE A 101 6.07 21.33 4.46
C PHE A 101 4.96 20.95 5.46
N LEU A 102 5.20 21.10 6.76
CA LEU A 102 4.21 20.73 7.78
C LEU A 102 2.88 21.47 7.61
N ASP A 103 2.92 22.75 7.23
CA ASP A 103 1.72 23.58 7.15
C ASP A 103 0.79 23.06 6.02
N SER A 104 1.36 22.81 4.84
CA SER A 104 0.62 22.21 3.71
C SER A 104 0.23 20.75 3.97
N LEU A 105 1.06 19.97 4.65
CA LEU A 105 0.74 18.59 5.03
C LEU A 105 -0.50 18.51 5.93
N VAL A 106 -0.61 19.41 6.92
CA VAL A 106 -1.77 19.50 7.80
C VAL A 106 -3.00 20.00 7.05
N ALA A 107 -2.84 20.89 6.07
CA ALA A 107 -3.95 21.40 5.27
C ALA A 107 -4.50 20.34 4.29
N PHE A 108 -3.69 19.40 3.81
CA PHE A 108 -4.13 18.33 2.93
C PHE A 108 -4.95 17.28 3.70
N GLN A 109 -6.24 17.19 3.39
CA GLN A 109 -7.20 16.35 4.14
C GLN A 109 -8.07 15.48 3.20
N PRO A 110 -7.46 14.62 2.36
CA PRO A 110 -8.18 13.85 1.33
C PRO A 110 -9.22 12.89 1.93
N GLN A 111 -8.99 12.38 3.14
CA GLN A 111 -9.91 11.47 3.83
C GLN A 111 -11.26 12.11 4.19
N ARG A 112 -11.36 13.45 4.16
CA ARG A 112 -12.62 14.16 4.42
C ARG A 112 -13.57 14.15 3.21
N ALA A 113 -13.05 13.84 2.02
CA ALA A 113 -13.79 13.90 0.76
C ALA A 113 -13.54 12.66 -0.09
N ARG A 114 -13.90 11.47 0.43
CA ARG A 114 -13.83 10.20 -0.31
C ARG A 114 -15.00 10.05 -1.28
N VAL A 115 -15.00 10.89 -2.30
CA VAL A 115 -16.00 10.88 -3.37
C VAL A 115 -15.38 10.21 -4.59
N ASP A 116 -16.06 9.19 -5.14
CA ASP A 116 -15.58 8.49 -6.33
C ASP A 116 -15.30 9.47 -7.48
N GLY A 117 -14.13 9.36 -8.10
CA GLY A 117 -13.72 10.25 -9.18
C GLY A 117 -13.22 11.63 -8.73
N LEU A 118 -13.18 11.95 -7.42
CA LEU A 118 -12.61 13.21 -6.94
C LEU A 118 -11.09 13.22 -7.17
N ARG A 119 -10.58 14.30 -7.74
CA ARG A 119 -9.18 14.39 -8.15
C ARG A 119 -8.39 15.25 -7.20
N HIS A 120 -7.09 14.99 -7.08
CA HIS A 120 -6.16 15.77 -6.27
C HIS A 120 -4.88 16.06 -7.06
N LEU A 121 -4.29 17.23 -6.81
CA LEU A 121 -2.91 17.56 -7.15
C LEU A 121 -2.10 17.53 -5.86
N VAL A 122 -1.21 16.55 -5.71
CA VAL A 122 -0.37 16.39 -4.53
C VAL A 122 1.06 16.82 -4.87
N VAL A 123 1.62 17.76 -4.11
CA VAL A 123 3.00 18.23 -4.25
C VAL A 123 3.65 18.29 -2.87
N PHE A 124 4.68 17.46 -2.65
CA PHE A 124 5.43 17.41 -1.39
C PHE A 124 6.89 17.00 -1.62
N PRO A 125 7.84 17.52 -0.80
CA PRO A 125 9.16 16.92 -0.66
C PRO A 125 9.05 15.65 0.19
N MET A 126 9.26 14.49 -0.43
CA MET A 126 9.05 13.20 0.21
C MET A 126 9.98 12.13 -0.36
N TYR A 127 10.18 11.06 0.41
CA TYR A 127 10.70 9.81 -0.15
C TYR A 127 9.52 8.90 -0.53
N THR A 128 9.75 7.90 -1.38
CA THR A 128 8.70 6.96 -1.80
C THR A 128 8.96 5.57 -1.21
N GLN A 129 7.97 5.00 -0.51
CA GLN A 129 8.11 3.66 0.09
C GLN A 129 8.30 2.62 -1.02
N ASN A 130 9.22 1.67 -0.86
CA ASN A 130 9.60 0.72 -1.93
C ASN A 130 10.08 1.38 -3.24
N GLY A 131 10.40 2.69 -3.21
CA GLY A 131 11.00 3.45 -4.30
C GLY A 131 12.32 4.09 -3.87
N SER A 132 12.43 5.41 -4.00
CA SER A 132 13.62 6.15 -3.58
C SER A 132 13.59 6.48 -2.10
N ARG A 133 14.75 6.40 -1.44
CA ARG A 133 14.95 6.90 -0.05
C ARG A 133 15.34 8.37 0.01
N ASP A 134 15.65 8.97 -1.13
CA ASP A 134 16.00 10.38 -1.22
C ASP A 134 14.72 11.21 -1.18
N ARG A 135 14.72 12.29 -0.39
CA ARG A 135 13.58 13.20 -0.25
C ARG A 135 13.59 14.20 -1.38
N HIS A 136 12.92 13.86 -2.48
CA HIS A 136 12.77 14.78 -3.60
C HIS A 136 11.42 15.48 -3.56
N LEU A 137 11.33 16.66 -4.17
CA LEU A 137 10.02 17.22 -4.49
C LEU A 137 9.37 16.30 -5.53
N GLU A 138 8.17 15.83 -5.23
CA GLU A 138 7.38 14.97 -6.10
C GLU A 138 6.01 15.60 -6.33
N ALA A 139 5.46 15.41 -7.51
CA ALA A 139 4.13 15.85 -7.90
C ALA A 139 3.32 14.70 -8.49
N VAL A 140 2.09 14.54 -8.00
CA VAL A 140 1.19 13.44 -8.37
C VAL A 140 -0.20 14.00 -8.65
N LEU A 141 -0.75 13.66 -9.81
CA LEU A 141 -2.18 13.76 -10.08
C LEU A 141 -2.82 12.41 -9.78
N CYS A 142 -3.83 12.41 -8.92
CA CYS A 142 -4.55 11.20 -8.53
C CYS A 142 -6.06 11.40 -8.49
N GLU A 143 -6.79 10.29 -8.52
CA GLU A 143 -8.25 10.22 -8.50
C GLU A 143 -8.71 9.24 -7.42
N VAL A 144 -9.70 9.60 -6.62
CA VAL A 144 -10.27 8.75 -5.57
C VAL A 144 -11.09 7.62 -6.19
N ILE A 145 -10.92 6.40 -5.68
CA ILE A 145 -11.77 5.25 -6.01
C ILE A 145 -12.62 4.92 -4.78
N TRP A 146 -13.90 5.30 -4.81
CA TRP A 146 -14.83 5.16 -3.69
C TRP A 146 -16.27 4.89 -4.15
N PRO A 147 -16.53 3.81 -4.92
CA PRO A 147 -17.86 3.49 -5.41
C PRO A 147 -18.86 3.27 -4.26
N GLU A 148 -20.14 3.40 -4.56
CA GLU A 148 -21.22 3.38 -3.56
C GLU A 148 -21.13 2.21 -2.57
N PHE A 149 -20.87 0.99 -3.04
CA PHE A 149 -20.78 -0.19 -2.16
C PHE A 149 -19.62 -0.12 -1.16
N ILE A 150 -18.53 0.60 -1.48
CA ILE A 150 -17.43 0.85 -0.53
C ILE A 150 -17.87 1.87 0.52
N GLY A 151 -18.62 2.91 0.12
CA GLY A 151 -19.24 3.86 1.05
C GLY A 151 -20.21 3.19 2.04
N GLU A 152 -20.98 2.19 1.58
CA GLU A 152 -21.81 1.35 2.46
C GLU A 152 -20.96 0.42 3.35
N LEU A 153 -19.94 -0.23 2.78
CA LEU A 153 -19.05 -1.13 3.50
C LEU A 153 -18.36 -0.42 4.68
N GLU A 154 -17.89 0.81 4.46
CA GLU A 154 -17.22 1.63 5.47
C GLU A 154 -18.09 1.90 6.71
N GLN A 155 -19.42 1.88 6.59
CA GLN A 155 -20.31 2.05 7.75
C GLN A 155 -20.12 0.93 8.80
N THR A 156 -19.68 -0.25 8.35
CA THR A 156 -19.33 -1.38 9.23
C THR A 156 -17.82 -1.42 9.49
N TYR A 157 -17.02 -1.28 8.43
CA TYR A 157 -15.56 -1.33 8.49
C TYR A 157 -14.98 0.08 8.49
N THR A 158 -15.26 0.82 9.57
CA THR A 158 -14.80 2.21 9.70
C THR A 158 -13.28 2.33 9.72
N ASN A 159 -12.74 3.16 8.83
CA ASN A 159 -11.33 3.53 8.81
C ASN A 159 -11.18 5.01 8.43
N GLY A 160 -11.04 5.88 9.44
CA GLY A 160 -10.98 7.32 9.23
C GLY A 160 -9.73 7.81 8.51
N LEU A 161 -8.68 6.99 8.39
CA LEU A 161 -7.40 7.37 7.78
C LEU A 161 -7.30 6.89 6.33
N PHE A 162 -7.92 5.76 5.98
CA PHE A 162 -7.73 5.14 4.67
C PHE A 162 -8.33 5.97 3.53
N VAL A 163 -7.55 6.12 2.45
CA VAL A 163 -7.96 6.71 1.18
C VAL A 163 -7.49 5.82 0.04
N SER A 164 -8.39 5.53 -0.88
CA SER A 164 -8.10 4.72 -2.07
C SER A 164 -7.95 5.63 -3.28
N LEU A 165 -6.85 5.49 -4.02
CA LEU A 165 -6.45 6.36 -5.12
C LEU A 165 -6.09 5.58 -6.38
N ARG A 166 -6.22 6.25 -7.53
CA ARG A 166 -5.67 5.89 -8.83
C ARG A 166 -4.68 6.95 -9.28
N LEU A 167 -3.54 6.54 -9.84
CA LEU A 167 -2.61 7.46 -10.51
C LEU A 167 -3.18 7.95 -11.85
N ILE A 168 -3.20 9.26 -12.06
CA ILE A 168 -3.51 9.90 -13.36
C ILE A 168 -2.21 10.20 -14.11
N ASP A 169 -1.28 10.89 -13.44
CA ASP A 169 0.08 11.17 -13.91
C ASP A 169 0.98 11.54 -12.71
N PHE A 170 2.29 11.38 -12.83
CA PHE A 170 3.23 11.56 -11.71
C PHE A 170 4.65 11.84 -12.16
N THR A 171 5.47 12.38 -11.24
CA THR A 171 6.92 12.54 -11.38
C THR A 171 7.68 11.24 -11.07
N SER A 172 8.96 11.18 -11.48
CA SER A 172 9.77 9.94 -11.51
C SER A 172 9.91 9.21 -10.18
N GLY A 173 9.68 9.84 -9.02
CA GLY A 173 9.72 9.13 -7.73
C GLY A 173 8.65 8.03 -7.61
N TYR A 174 7.56 8.14 -8.37
CA TYR A 174 6.52 7.14 -8.48
C TYR A 174 6.67 6.22 -9.70
N ASP A 175 7.71 6.37 -10.53
CA ASP A 175 8.10 5.38 -11.56
C ASP A 175 8.91 4.22 -10.93
N THR A 176 8.35 3.64 -9.86
CA THR A 176 9.02 2.68 -8.97
C THR A 176 8.02 1.64 -8.45
N ASN A 177 8.42 0.85 -7.45
CA ASN A 177 7.51 -0.08 -6.80
C ASN A 177 6.58 0.57 -5.74
N SER A 178 6.73 1.87 -5.45
CA SER A 178 5.87 2.57 -4.49
C SER A 178 4.40 2.49 -4.88
N ALA A 179 3.52 2.08 -3.97
CA ALA A 179 2.07 2.02 -4.21
C ALA A 179 1.30 2.78 -3.14
N VAL A 180 1.97 3.68 -2.41
CA VAL A 180 1.37 4.39 -1.29
C VAL A 180 1.78 5.87 -1.31
N LEU A 181 0.93 6.68 -0.70
CA LEU A 181 1.20 8.06 -0.36
C LEU A 181 0.86 8.17 1.12
N PHE A 182 1.89 8.31 1.96
CA PHE A 182 1.75 8.39 3.40
C PHE A 182 2.35 9.68 3.94
N PRO A 183 1.67 10.36 4.88
CA PRO A 183 2.15 11.64 5.40
C PRO A 183 3.50 11.52 6.14
N GLU A 184 3.85 10.34 6.65
CA GLU A 184 5.14 10.03 7.28
C GLU A 184 6.34 10.22 6.35
N THR A 185 6.13 10.17 5.02
CA THR A 185 7.23 10.27 4.06
C THR A 185 7.61 11.71 3.74
N VAL A 186 6.74 12.67 4.08
CA VAL A 186 6.89 14.09 3.80
C VAL A 186 7.94 14.72 4.71
N ALA A 187 8.66 15.73 4.20
CA ALA A 187 9.58 16.54 4.98
C ALA A 187 8.84 17.59 5.80
N MET A 188 9.06 17.55 7.12
CA MET A 188 8.34 18.33 8.11
C MET A 188 9.23 18.59 9.32
N ARG A 189 9.09 19.77 9.94
CA ARG A 189 9.86 20.17 11.13
C ARG A 189 9.56 19.33 12.38
N GLU A 190 8.35 18.79 12.48
CA GLU A 190 7.88 17.94 13.57
C GLU A 190 6.78 16.99 13.08
N ILE A 191 6.50 15.92 13.85
CA ILE A 191 5.51 14.89 13.48
C ILE A 191 4.12 15.35 13.93
N PRO A 192 3.16 15.61 13.02
CA PRO A 192 1.78 15.91 13.39
C PRO A 192 1.02 14.62 13.73
N SER A 193 -0.22 14.78 14.20
CA SER A 193 -1.20 13.69 14.15
C SER A 193 -1.57 13.44 12.69
N PHE A 194 -1.22 12.27 12.16
CA PHE A 194 -1.61 11.89 10.81
C PHE A 194 -3.10 11.60 10.75
N THR A 195 -3.74 12.09 9.68
CA THR A 195 -5.19 11.97 9.48
C THR A 195 -5.55 11.19 8.23
N TRP A 196 -4.57 10.78 7.42
CA TRP A 196 -4.81 10.04 6.19
C TRP A 196 -3.63 9.12 5.87
N GLY A 197 -3.90 8.06 5.12
CA GLY A 197 -2.92 7.21 4.47
C GLY A 197 -3.56 6.69 3.18
N ALA A 198 -2.87 6.85 2.06
CA ALA A 198 -3.43 6.55 0.77
C ALA A 198 -2.66 5.44 0.06
N ILE A 199 -3.40 4.57 -0.63
CA ILE A 199 -2.87 3.48 -1.43
C ILE A 199 -3.29 3.71 -2.89
N PHE A 200 -2.45 3.34 -3.84
CA PHE A 200 -2.72 3.42 -5.27
C PHE A 200 -3.24 2.07 -5.78
N GLN A 201 -4.56 1.83 -5.64
CA GLN A 201 -5.18 0.56 -6.01
C GLN A 201 -5.11 0.25 -7.50
N ASP A 202 -4.97 1.25 -8.37
CA ASP A 202 -4.76 1.01 -9.81
C ASP A 202 -3.46 0.24 -10.08
N ARG A 203 -2.41 0.57 -9.33
CA ARG A 203 -1.11 -0.09 -9.40
C ARG A 203 -1.15 -1.48 -8.81
N GLU A 204 -1.77 -1.67 -7.65
CA GLU A 204 -1.91 -2.99 -7.04
C GLU A 204 -2.77 -3.92 -7.92
N ALA A 205 -3.86 -3.41 -8.48
CA ALA A 205 -4.67 -4.14 -9.44
C ALA A 205 -3.90 -4.50 -10.73
N ALA A 206 -3.14 -3.57 -11.30
CA ALA A 206 -2.35 -3.83 -12.51
C ALA A 206 -1.25 -4.88 -12.25
N ARG A 207 -0.62 -4.82 -11.08
CA ARG A 207 0.36 -5.83 -10.61
C ARG A 207 -0.27 -7.20 -10.48
N PHE A 208 -1.40 -7.28 -9.76
CA PHE A 208 -2.16 -8.51 -9.60
C PHE A 208 -2.46 -9.13 -10.96
N ARG A 209 -3.06 -8.35 -11.87
CA ARG A 209 -3.41 -8.81 -13.21
C ARG A 209 -2.21 -9.36 -13.98
N ARG A 210 -1.09 -8.62 -13.99
CA ARG A 210 0.14 -9.03 -14.71
C ARG A 210 0.77 -10.28 -14.09
N VAL A 211 0.93 -10.31 -12.77
CA VAL A 211 1.65 -11.36 -12.05
C VAL A 211 0.83 -12.64 -11.99
N VAL A 212 -0.46 -12.55 -11.66
CA VAL A 212 -1.33 -13.74 -11.55
C VAL A 212 -1.58 -14.37 -12.91
N ALA A 213 -1.73 -13.58 -13.99
CA ALA A 213 -1.82 -14.15 -15.34
C ALA A 213 -0.59 -15.01 -15.69
N ALA A 214 0.62 -14.46 -15.53
CA ALA A 214 1.85 -15.18 -15.83
C ALA A 214 2.09 -16.37 -14.89
N ALA A 215 1.80 -16.21 -13.60
CA ALA A 215 1.95 -17.29 -12.62
C ALA A 215 0.99 -18.44 -12.92
N SER A 216 -0.26 -18.15 -13.29
CA SER A 216 -1.24 -19.17 -13.69
C SER A 216 -0.79 -19.94 -14.93
N GLU A 217 -0.23 -19.28 -15.94
CA GLU A 217 0.36 -19.96 -17.10
C GLU A 217 1.53 -20.87 -16.72
N ILE A 218 2.47 -20.37 -15.92
CA ILE A 218 3.65 -21.12 -15.46
C ILE A 218 3.27 -22.34 -14.61
N THR A 219 2.25 -22.19 -13.79
CA THR A 219 1.76 -23.22 -12.87
C THR A 219 0.66 -24.08 -13.46
N LYS A 220 0.22 -23.80 -14.70
CA LYS A 220 -0.90 -24.47 -15.38
C LYS A 220 -2.18 -24.47 -14.53
N LEU A 221 -2.37 -23.43 -13.74
CA LEU A 221 -3.53 -23.29 -12.88
C LEU A 221 -4.76 -22.99 -13.74
N ASP A 222 -5.79 -23.80 -13.61
CA ASP A 222 -7.12 -23.47 -14.12
C ASP A 222 -7.75 -22.43 -13.18
N VAL A 223 -7.79 -21.18 -13.62
CA VAL A 223 -8.22 -20.07 -12.78
C VAL A 223 -9.75 -20.03 -12.66
N PRO A 224 -10.31 -19.80 -11.45
CA PRO A 224 -11.74 -19.59 -11.29
C PRO A 224 -12.29 -18.43 -12.14
N ASP A 225 -13.56 -18.52 -12.55
CA ASP A 225 -14.22 -17.48 -13.37
C ASP A 225 -14.08 -16.06 -12.80
N GLY A 226 -14.19 -15.92 -11.47
CA GLY A 226 -14.01 -14.64 -10.79
C GLY A 226 -12.61 -14.05 -10.99
N VAL A 227 -11.58 -14.91 -11.01
CA VAL A 227 -10.20 -14.51 -11.23
C VAL A 227 -9.99 -14.15 -12.69
N ALA A 228 -10.50 -14.96 -13.63
CA ALA A 228 -10.46 -14.63 -15.05
C ALA A 228 -11.09 -13.25 -15.35
N ARG A 229 -12.20 -12.91 -14.67
CA ARG A 229 -12.82 -11.58 -14.73
C ARG A 229 -11.89 -10.47 -14.22
N MET A 230 -11.25 -10.66 -13.07
CA MET A 230 -10.28 -9.68 -12.54
C MET A 230 -9.10 -9.48 -13.49
N LEU A 231 -8.52 -10.57 -14.02
CA LEU A 231 -7.42 -10.49 -14.99
C LEU A 231 -7.78 -9.65 -16.23
N ALA A 232 -9.04 -9.73 -16.68
CA ALA A 232 -9.55 -9.02 -17.84
C ALA A 232 -10.04 -7.58 -17.57
N ASP A 233 -10.32 -7.21 -16.31
CA ASP A 233 -10.95 -5.93 -15.96
C ASP A 233 -10.18 -5.22 -14.84
N GLN A 234 -9.48 -4.14 -15.23
CA GLN A 234 -8.75 -3.26 -14.33
C GLN A 234 -9.65 -2.64 -13.26
N GLY A 235 -10.80 -2.09 -13.64
CA GLY A 235 -11.67 -1.37 -12.73
C GLY A 235 -12.36 -2.30 -11.73
N LEU A 236 -12.70 -3.52 -12.16
CA LEU A 236 -13.18 -4.56 -11.24
C LEU A 236 -12.11 -4.89 -10.20
N THR A 237 -10.89 -5.12 -10.64
CA THR A 237 -9.78 -5.49 -9.76
C THR A 237 -9.44 -4.34 -8.80
N GLU A 238 -9.40 -3.09 -9.26
CA GLU A 238 -9.23 -1.92 -8.41
C GLU A 238 -10.22 -1.92 -7.25
N ARG A 239 -11.53 -2.04 -7.55
CA ARG A 239 -12.59 -2.06 -6.54
C ARG A 239 -12.49 -3.25 -5.59
N THR A 240 -11.99 -4.40 -6.06
CA THR A 240 -11.68 -5.56 -5.20
C THR A 240 -10.57 -5.21 -4.21
N PHE A 241 -9.49 -4.57 -4.67
CA PHE A 241 -8.40 -4.14 -3.79
C PHE A 241 -8.86 -3.04 -2.81
N VAL A 242 -9.73 -2.10 -3.21
CA VAL A 242 -10.30 -1.12 -2.26
C VAL A 242 -11.03 -1.82 -1.11
N MET A 243 -11.84 -2.83 -1.41
CA MET A 243 -12.55 -3.61 -0.39
C MET A 243 -11.59 -4.38 0.52
N TRP A 244 -10.57 -5.00 -0.06
CA TRP A 244 -9.53 -5.70 0.69
C TRP A 244 -8.80 -4.74 1.64
N ASP A 245 -8.20 -3.68 1.12
CA ASP A 245 -7.39 -2.74 1.88
C ASP A 245 -8.19 -2.02 2.97
N LEU A 246 -9.45 -1.64 2.70
CA LEU A 246 -10.30 -1.00 3.71
C LEU A 246 -10.46 -1.88 4.95
N ILE A 247 -10.67 -3.19 4.76
CA ILE A 247 -10.83 -4.14 5.86
C ILE A 247 -9.46 -4.47 6.47
N HIS A 248 -8.42 -4.67 5.65
CA HIS A 248 -7.06 -4.96 6.07
C HIS A 248 -6.50 -3.84 6.97
N ASP A 249 -6.46 -2.60 6.48
CA ASP A 249 -5.84 -1.48 7.18
C ASP A 249 -6.55 -1.19 8.50
N ARG A 250 -7.88 -1.32 8.51
CA ARG A 250 -8.66 -1.22 9.75
C ARG A 250 -8.23 -2.26 10.77
N SER A 251 -7.86 -3.45 10.32
CA SER A 251 -7.54 -4.59 11.17
C SER A 251 -6.25 -4.39 11.96
N HIS A 252 -5.32 -3.55 11.49
CA HIS A 252 -4.15 -3.16 12.28
C HIS A 252 -4.52 -2.46 13.59
N MET A 253 -5.67 -1.78 13.66
CA MET A 253 -6.12 -1.05 14.84
C MET A 253 -7.19 -1.79 15.65
N ARG A 254 -7.43 -3.08 15.38
CA ARG A 254 -8.51 -3.87 15.96
C ARG A 254 -8.03 -5.29 16.33
N GLY A 255 -8.72 -5.89 17.29
CA GLY A 255 -8.42 -7.25 17.79
C GLY A 255 -7.82 -7.24 19.19
N ASP A 256 -7.45 -8.42 19.67
CA ASP A 256 -6.79 -8.62 20.96
C ASP A 256 -5.30 -8.26 20.85
N LEU A 257 -4.87 -7.27 21.67
CA LEU A 257 -3.55 -6.64 21.61
C LEU A 257 -3.14 -6.37 20.14
N PRO A 258 -3.88 -5.48 19.43
CA PRO A 258 -3.54 -5.14 18.05
C PRO A 258 -2.09 -4.68 18.03
N PHE A 259 -1.36 -4.98 16.95
CA PHE A 259 0.06 -4.65 16.83
C PHE A 259 0.24 -3.15 17.07
N ASP A 260 0.64 -2.86 18.30
CA ASP A 260 0.42 -1.57 18.93
C ASP A 260 1.15 -0.47 18.14
N PRO A 261 0.62 0.75 17.98
CA PRO A 261 1.41 1.90 17.53
C PRO A 261 2.70 2.14 18.35
N PHE A 262 2.79 1.62 19.59
CA PHE A 262 4.04 1.54 20.35
C PHE A 262 4.98 0.41 19.92
N MET A 263 4.48 -0.66 19.28
CA MET A 263 5.25 -1.81 18.76
C MET A 263 5.77 -1.59 17.34
N ILE A 264 5.07 -0.84 16.47
CA ILE A 264 5.56 -0.50 15.10
C ILE A 264 6.92 0.24 15.14
N LYS A 265 7.19 1.01 16.21
CA LYS A 265 8.48 1.70 16.42
C LYS A 265 9.54 0.84 17.09
N GLN A 266 9.23 -0.41 17.45
CA GLN A 266 10.16 -1.31 18.13
C GLN A 266 10.83 -2.25 17.13
N ARG A 267 12.14 -2.41 17.28
CA ARG A 267 12.89 -3.41 16.53
C ARG A 267 12.47 -4.81 16.98
N MET A 268 11.88 -5.58 16.07
CA MET A 268 11.41 -6.94 16.32
C MET A 268 11.89 -7.93 15.23
N PRO A 269 11.90 -9.24 15.49
CA PRO A 269 12.12 -10.23 14.43
C PRO A 269 11.13 -10.08 13.27
N TYR A 270 11.62 -10.21 12.03
CA TYR A 270 10.80 -9.90 10.84
C TYR A 270 9.55 -10.79 10.69
N PHE A 271 9.60 -12.03 11.20
CA PHE A 271 8.46 -12.95 11.18
C PHE A 271 7.26 -12.50 12.03
N LEU A 272 7.44 -11.54 12.96
CA LEU A 272 6.29 -10.95 13.67
C LEU A 272 5.53 -9.98 12.77
N TYR A 273 6.24 -9.18 11.97
CA TYR A 273 5.61 -8.35 10.94
C TYR A 273 4.90 -9.24 9.92
N THR A 274 5.48 -10.39 9.56
CA THR A 274 4.81 -11.37 8.70
C THR A 274 3.46 -11.81 9.27
N LEU A 275 3.42 -12.16 10.56
CA LEU A 275 2.20 -12.63 11.20
C LEU A 275 1.18 -11.50 11.31
N GLU A 276 1.61 -10.26 11.53
CA GLU A 276 0.69 -9.12 11.59
C GLU A 276 0.04 -8.83 10.25
N GLU A 277 0.84 -8.70 9.19
CA GLU A 277 0.33 -8.45 7.84
C GLU A 277 -0.57 -9.60 7.36
N LEU A 278 -0.16 -10.84 7.65
CA LEU A 278 -0.99 -12.00 7.32
C LEU A 278 -2.27 -12.02 8.16
N ARG A 279 -2.23 -11.68 9.46
CA ARG A 279 -3.43 -11.57 10.30
C ARG A 279 -4.46 -10.60 9.70
N CYS A 280 -4.01 -9.41 9.28
CA CYS A 280 -4.88 -8.40 8.67
C CYS A 280 -5.50 -8.90 7.36
N ASP A 281 -4.71 -9.56 6.50
CA ASP A 281 -5.23 -10.17 5.27
C ASP A 281 -6.22 -11.30 5.51
N LEU A 282 -5.93 -12.19 6.47
CA LEU A 282 -6.82 -13.29 6.76
C LEU A 282 -8.08 -12.83 7.51
N THR A 283 -8.01 -11.70 8.22
CA THR A 283 -9.19 -10.99 8.74
C THR A 283 -10.04 -10.48 7.58
N ALA A 284 -9.45 -9.77 6.60
CA ALA A 284 -10.17 -9.31 5.41
C ALA A 284 -10.81 -10.49 4.64
N TYR A 285 -10.07 -11.59 4.46
CA TYR A 285 -10.57 -12.82 3.86
C TYR A 285 -11.78 -13.37 4.61
N ARG A 286 -11.68 -13.55 5.93
CA ARG A 286 -12.75 -14.08 6.79
C ARG A 286 -14.02 -13.21 6.74
N GLU A 287 -13.84 -11.90 6.84
CA GLU A 287 -14.96 -10.95 6.76
C GLU A 287 -15.65 -11.03 5.40
N CYS A 288 -14.88 -11.17 4.32
CA CYS A 288 -15.41 -11.36 2.97
C CYS A 288 -16.16 -12.69 2.80
N VAL A 289 -15.69 -13.79 3.40
CA VAL A 289 -16.45 -15.05 3.48
C VAL A 289 -17.81 -14.83 4.17
N GLY A 290 -17.81 -14.13 5.30
CA GLY A 290 -19.02 -13.82 6.07
C GLY A 290 -20.02 -12.93 5.32
N ILE A 291 -19.53 -11.88 4.65
CA ILE A 291 -20.34 -10.99 3.80
C ILE A 291 -20.97 -11.80 2.67
N ALA A 292 -20.17 -12.60 1.95
CA ALA A 292 -20.65 -13.39 0.83
C ALA A 292 -21.73 -14.39 1.28
N ALA A 293 -21.53 -15.08 2.40
CA ALA A 293 -22.50 -16.02 2.95
C ALA A 293 -23.81 -15.32 3.34
N ARG A 294 -23.73 -14.23 4.09
CA ARG A 294 -24.90 -13.46 4.57
C ARG A 294 -25.74 -12.91 3.42
N LEU A 295 -25.11 -12.28 2.43
CA LEU A 295 -25.82 -11.70 1.29
C LEU A 295 -26.38 -12.78 0.36
N SER A 296 -25.66 -13.89 0.16
CA SER A 296 -26.17 -15.04 -0.62
C SER A 296 -27.39 -15.68 0.02
N ALA A 297 -27.36 -15.91 1.33
CA ALA A 297 -28.48 -16.48 2.07
C ALA A 297 -29.73 -15.58 1.97
N ARG A 298 -29.54 -14.27 2.16
CA ARG A 298 -30.63 -13.30 2.08
C ARG A 298 -31.27 -13.26 0.68
N ALA A 299 -30.46 -13.33 -0.38
CA ALA A 299 -30.95 -13.44 -1.75
C ALA A 299 -31.71 -14.77 -1.99
N ALA A 300 -31.23 -15.89 -1.45
CA ALA A 300 -31.89 -17.19 -1.54
C ALA A 300 -33.23 -17.22 -0.80
N ASP A 301 -33.36 -16.46 0.29
CA ASP A 301 -34.61 -16.28 1.04
C ASP A 301 -35.62 -15.35 0.34
N GLY A 302 -35.35 -14.95 -0.92
CA GLY A 302 -36.24 -14.14 -1.74
C GLY A 302 -36.23 -12.65 -1.43
N HIS A 303 -35.29 -12.17 -0.61
CA HIS A 303 -35.11 -10.75 -0.35
C HIS A 303 -34.18 -10.14 -1.41
N PRO A 304 -34.65 -9.17 -2.22
CA PRO A 304 -33.82 -8.57 -3.25
C PRO A 304 -32.65 -7.81 -2.60
N LEU A 305 -31.45 -7.96 -3.17
CA LEU A 305 -30.29 -7.15 -2.83
C LEU A 305 -30.39 -5.81 -3.58
N THR A 306 -29.90 -4.73 -2.98
CA THR A 306 -29.65 -3.49 -3.73
C THR A 306 -28.50 -3.68 -4.73
N ASP A 307 -28.30 -2.70 -5.63
CA ASP A 307 -27.17 -2.72 -6.56
C ASP A 307 -25.83 -2.69 -5.81
N ALA A 308 -25.72 -1.87 -4.76
CA ALA A 308 -24.55 -1.80 -3.90
C ALA A 308 -24.30 -3.12 -3.16
N GLU A 309 -25.33 -3.77 -2.63
CA GLU A 309 -25.20 -5.07 -1.96
C GLU A 309 -24.85 -6.19 -2.94
N THR A 310 -25.36 -6.13 -4.18
CA THR A 310 -24.99 -7.06 -5.25
C THR A 310 -23.50 -6.89 -5.61
N ALA A 311 -23.04 -5.65 -5.76
CA ALA A 311 -21.63 -5.35 -5.97
C ALA A 311 -20.78 -5.83 -4.78
N MET A 312 -21.21 -5.57 -3.54
CA MET A 312 -20.51 -6.00 -2.33
C MET A 312 -20.38 -7.53 -2.25
N LEU A 313 -21.44 -8.28 -2.59
CA LEU A 313 -21.41 -9.73 -2.67
C LEU A 313 -20.39 -10.24 -3.70
N ASP A 314 -20.38 -9.65 -4.90
CA ASP A 314 -19.44 -10.02 -5.96
C ASP A 314 -17.99 -9.75 -5.53
N HIS A 315 -17.69 -8.53 -5.05
CA HIS A 315 -16.34 -8.17 -4.64
C HIS A 315 -15.87 -8.95 -3.40
N ALA A 316 -16.75 -9.28 -2.44
CA ALA A 316 -16.40 -10.14 -1.31
C ALA A 316 -15.93 -11.54 -1.74
N ARG A 317 -16.47 -12.09 -2.84
CA ARG A 317 -15.97 -13.35 -3.41
C ARG A 317 -14.63 -13.15 -4.11
N LEU A 318 -14.45 -12.02 -4.80
CA LEU A 318 -13.20 -11.71 -5.50
C LEU A 318 -12.02 -11.44 -4.55
N VAL A 319 -12.25 -10.76 -3.42
CA VAL A 319 -11.22 -10.50 -2.40
C VAL A 319 -10.63 -11.81 -1.87
N GLN A 320 -11.45 -12.85 -1.68
CA GLN A 320 -10.95 -14.16 -1.24
C GLN A 320 -9.88 -14.71 -2.19
N TYR A 321 -10.10 -14.62 -3.50
CA TYR A 321 -9.10 -15.03 -4.48
C TYR A 321 -7.90 -14.08 -4.53
N ALA A 322 -8.15 -12.77 -4.44
CA ALA A 322 -7.10 -11.76 -4.49
C ALA A 322 -6.06 -11.98 -3.38
N VAL A 323 -6.51 -12.12 -2.12
CA VAL A 323 -5.66 -12.42 -0.96
C VAL A 323 -4.78 -13.64 -1.20
N ILE A 324 -5.36 -14.75 -1.67
CA ILE A 324 -4.63 -16.00 -1.90
C ILE A 324 -3.58 -15.83 -3.00
N PHE A 325 -3.97 -15.31 -4.16
CA PHE A 325 -3.09 -15.27 -5.32
C PHE A 325 -2.02 -14.20 -5.21
N ASP A 326 -2.27 -13.07 -4.58
CA ASP A 326 -1.21 -12.10 -4.35
C ASP A 326 -0.19 -12.59 -3.34
N ARG A 327 -0.65 -13.15 -2.21
CA ARG A 327 0.25 -13.74 -1.20
C ARG A 327 1.11 -14.84 -1.81
N ILE A 328 0.52 -15.73 -2.59
CA ILE A 328 1.24 -16.89 -3.16
C ILE A 328 2.09 -16.48 -4.37
N PHE A 329 1.58 -15.73 -5.35
CA PHE A 329 2.28 -15.52 -6.61
C PHE A 329 3.10 -14.24 -6.69
N ARG A 330 2.73 -13.20 -5.93
CA ARG A 330 3.46 -11.93 -5.95
C ARG A 330 4.32 -11.76 -4.71
N PHE A 331 3.72 -11.69 -3.53
CA PHE A 331 4.43 -11.34 -2.30
C PHE A 331 5.49 -12.37 -1.93
N ALA A 332 5.22 -13.67 -2.08
CA ALA A 332 6.17 -14.75 -1.77
C ALA A 332 7.56 -14.56 -2.43
N ILE A 333 7.60 -13.95 -3.61
CA ILE A 333 8.77 -13.86 -4.49
C ILE A 333 9.11 -12.42 -4.93
N THR A 334 8.48 -11.40 -4.34
CA THR A 334 8.81 -10.00 -4.63
C THR A 334 9.87 -9.48 -3.64
N GLY A 335 10.83 -8.71 -4.15
CA GLY A 335 11.87 -8.08 -3.33
C GLY A 335 13.03 -9.01 -2.95
N SER A 336 13.96 -8.51 -2.13
CA SER A 336 15.11 -9.30 -1.67
C SER A 336 14.69 -10.38 -0.66
N ARG A 337 15.57 -11.34 -0.37
CA ARG A 337 15.35 -12.31 0.73
C ARG A 337 15.83 -11.83 2.09
N VAL A 338 16.32 -10.59 2.21
CA VAL A 338 16.78 -10.02 3.47
C VAL A 338 15.59 -9.55 4.30
N ARG A 339 15.23 -10.34 5.31
CA ARG A 339 14.18 -10.07 6.32
C ARG A 339 12.84 -9.71 5.68
N ASN A 340 12.51 -10.38 4.59
CA ASN A 340 11.32 -10.13 3.78
C ASN A 340 10.08 -10.74 4.45
N TYR A 341 9.35 -9.90 5.17
CA TYR A 341 8.20 -10.33 5.95
C TYR A 341 7.00 -10.72 5.07
N ASP A 342 6.74 -9.99 3.99
CA ASP A 342 5.66 -10.31 3.05
C ASP A 342 5.90 -11.63 2.34
N GLY A 343 7.15 -11.86 1.94
CA GLY A 343 7.59 -13.11 1.31
C GLY A 343 7.37 -14.32 2.20
N LEU A 344 7.63 -14.21 3.50
CA LEU A 344 7.36 -15.28 4.45
C LEU A 344 5.86 -15.55 4.64
N GLY A 345 5.02 -14.50 4.61
CA GLY A 345 3.57 -14.64 4.75
C GLY A 345 2.96 -15.46 3.61
N GLY A 346 3.40 -15.19 2.38
CA GLY A 346 3.03 -15.98 1.20
C GLY A 346 3.41 -17.45 1.30
N GLN A 347 4.64 -17.74 1.75
CA GLN A 347 5.11 -19.11 1.95
C GLN A 347 4.32 -19.85 3.05
N LEU A 348 4.02 -19.15 4.15
CA LEU A 348 3.25 -19.67 5.27
C LEU A 348 1.85 -20.08 4.81
N LEU A 349 1.15 -19.19 4.10
CA LEU A 349 -0.18 -19.49 3.54
C LEU A 349 -0.15 -20.67 2.57
N PHE A 350 0.79 -20.66 1.61
CA PHE A 350 0.93 -21.75 0.64
C PHE A 350 1.16 -23.11 1.30
N ALA A 351 2.13 -23.18 2.22
CA ALA A 351 2.48 -24.42 2.92
C ALA A 351 1.36 -24.90 3.84
N TRP A 352 0.59 -23.98 4.44
CA TRP A 352 -0.57 -24.30 5.26
C TRP A 352 -1.69 -24.96 4.43
N LEU A 353 -2.06 -24.34 3.30
CA LEU A 353 -3.07 -24.89 2.39
C LEU A 353 -2.65 -26.25 1.83
N HIS A 354 -1.38 -26.39 1.46
CA HIS A 354 -0.82 -27.66 0.98
C HIS A 354 -0.93 -28.78 2.03
N ARG A 355 -0.52 -28.51 3.28
CA ARG A 355 -0.58 -29.49 4.36
C ARG A 355 -1.99 -29.92 4.75
N ARG A 356 -2.99 -29.07 4.46
CA ARG A 356 -4.41 -29.37 4.65
C ARG A 356 -5.05 -30.08 3.46
N GLY A 357 -4.29 -30.30 2.38
CA GLY A 357 -4.77 -31.02 1.21
C GLY A 357 -5.77 -30.24 0.37
N VAL A 358 -5.78 -28.90 0.45
CA VAL A 358 -6.63 -28.03 -0.38
C VAL A 358 -5.86 -27.26 -1.45
N LEU A 359 -4.53 -27.40 -1.47
CA LEU A 359 -3.63 -26.94 -2.52
C LEU A 359 -2.70 -28.09 -2.89
N HIS A 360 -2.54 -28.36 -4.18
CA HIS A 360 -1.72 -29.45 -4.69
C HIS A 360 -0.74 -28.97 -5.76
N TRP A 361 0.51 -29.42 -5.67
CA TRP A 361 1.49 -29.31 -6.75
C TRP A 361 1.85 -30.72 -7.23
N THR A 362 1.22 -31.16 -8.32
CA THR A 362 1.34 -32.52 -8.85
C THR A 362 1.51 -32.44 -10.36
N ASP A 363 2.38 -33.29 -10.92
CA ASP A 363 2.62 -33.36 -12.37
C ASP A 363 2.90 -31.99 -13.03
N THR A 364 3.61 -31.11 -12.30
CA THR A 364 3.94 -29.73 -12.72
C THR A 364 2.72 -28.82 -12.94
N ALA A 365 1.61 -29.10 -12.26
CA ALA A 365 0.42 -28.28 -12.24
C ALA A 365 0.00 -27.94 -10.81
N LEU A 366 -0.48 -26.71 -10.61
CA LEU A 366 -1.08 -26.25 -9.37
C LEU A 366 -2.60 -26.45 -9.44
N ALA A 367 -3.18 -27.02 -8.39
CA ALA A 367 -4.63 -27.22 -8.28
C ALA A 367 -5.10 -26.89 -6.86
N PHE A 368 -6.36 -26.49 -6.73
CA PHE A 368 -7.02 -26.18 -5.46
C PHE A 368 -8.31 -26.98 -5.30
N ASP A 369 -8.60 -27.38 -4.06
CA ASP A 369 -9.95 -27.78 -3.63
C ASP A 369 -10.69 -26.54 -3.13
N TRP A 370 -11.32 -25.81 -4.06
CA TRP A 370 -11.93 -24.51 -3.76
C TRP A 370 -13.03 -24.54 -2.70
N ASP A 371 -13.73 -25.67 -2.55
CA ASP A 371 -14.76 -25.83 -1.52
C ASP A 371 -14.14 -25.88 -0.11
N GLY A 372 -12.95 -26.49 0.03
CA GLY A 372 -12.23 -26.61 1.30
C GLY A 372 -11.30 -25.44 1.64
N VAL A 373 -10.97 -24.58 0.67
CA VAL A 373 -10.04 -23.46 0.86
C VAL A 373 -10.49 -22.47 1.95
N PRO A 374 -11.76 -22.00 2.00
CA PRO A 374 -12.18 -21.02 3.01
C PRO A 374 -11.93 -21.49 4.44
N ASP A 375 -12.32 -22.73 4.76
CA ASP A 375 -12.12 -23.31 6.09
C ASP A 375 -10.63 -23.47 6.43
N ALA A 376 -9.80 -23.83 5.45
CA ALA A 376 -8.37 -23.94 5.64
C ALA A 376 -7.71 -22.58 5.92
N VAL A 377 -8.08 -21.52 5.18
CA VAL A 377 -7.59 -20.15 5.40
C VAL A 377 -8.04 -19.63 6.76
N ILE A 378 -9.32 -19.81 7.10
CA ILE A 378 -9.89 -19.42 8.40
C ILE A 378 -9.17 -20.14 9.55
N ALA A 379 -8.82 -21.42 9.40
CA ALA A 379 -8.06 -22.14 10.42
C ALA A 379 -6.65 -21.56 10.65
N LEU A 380 -6.02 -20.94 9.64
CA LEU A 380 -4.75 -20.22 9.83
C LEU A 380 -4.99 -18.90 10.57
N SER A 381 -6.03 -18.15 10.19
CA SER A 381 -6.45 -16.94 10.92
C SER A 381 -6.70 -17.28 12.40
N ASP A 382 -7.46 -18.32 12.72
CA ASP A 382 -7.74 -18.73 14.11
C ASP A 382 -6.45 -19.05 14.90
N ALA A 383 -5.45 -19.63 14.24
CA ALA A 383 -4.17 -19.95 14.88
C ALA A 383 -3.36 -18.68 15.19
N ILE A 384 -3.36 -17.71 14.28
CA ILE A 384 -2.70 -16.41 14.48
C ILE A 384 -3.46 -15.58 15.51
N ASP A 385 -4.79 -15.50 15.42
CA ASP A 385 -5.63 -14.77 16.38
C ASP A 385 -5.46 -15.32 17.79
N ARG A 386 -5.36 -16.65 17.94
CA ARG A 386 -5.04 -17.27 19.23
C ARG A 386 -3.66 -16.86 19.74
N LEU A 387 -2.64 -16.85 18.89
CA LEU A 387 -1.29 -16.41 19.27
C LEU A 387 -1.31 -14.98 19.83
N TYR A 388 -2.09 -14.09 19.20
CA TYR A 388 -2.25 -12.70 19.63
C TYR A 388 -3.09 -12.57 20.90
N TRP A 389 -4.19 -13.30 21.02
CA TRP A 389 -4.98 -13.35 22.25
C TRP A 389 -4.13 -13.81 23.46
N GLU A 390 -3.34 -14.87 23.29
CA GLU A 390 -2.40 -15.36 24.31
C GLU A 390 -1.24 -14.38 24.58
N SER A 391 -1.07 -13.31 23.79
CA SER A 391 -0.05 -12.29 24.05
C SER A 391 -0.39 -11.39 25.25
N ILE A 392 -1.67 -11.31 25.64
CA ILE A 392 -2.16 -10.42 26.70
C ILE A 392 -1.49 -10.71 28.05
N ASP A 393 -1.26 -11.97 28.38
CA ASP A 393 -0.64 -12.43 29.62
C ASP A 393 0.76 -13.04 29.42
N ARG A 394 1.25 -13.07 28.18
CA ARG A 394 2.56 -13.63 27.83
C ARG A 394 3.66 -12.56 27.82
N PRO A 395 4.81 -12.78 28.48
CA PRO A 395 5.96 -11.89 28.37
C PRO A 395 6.43 -11.74 26.92
N LYS A 396 6.87 -10.54 26.54
CA LYS A 396 7.28 -10.19 25.16
C LYS A 396 8.18 -11.21 24.47
N VAL A 397 9.31 -11.56 25.08
CA VAL A 397 10.28 -12.51 24.46
C VAL A 397 9.75 -13.94 24.40
N ALA A 398 8.90 -14.34 25.35
CA ALA A 398 8.20 -15.63 25.30
C ALA A 398 7.16 -15.63 24.16
N HIS A 399 6.51 -14.49 23.89
CA HIS A 399 5.63 -14.33 22.74
C HIS A 399 6.37 -14.44 21.41
N TRP A 400 7.57 -13.85 21.31
CA TRP A 400 8.39 -13.97 20.10
C TRP A 400 8.82 -15.41 19.82
N LEU A 401 9.14 -16.19 20.86
CA LEU A 401 9.43 -17.62 20.73
C LEU A 401 8.20 -18.40 20.25
N ALA A 402 7.02 -18.14 20.82
CA ALA A 402 5.79 -18.79 20.39
C ALA A 402 5.38 -18.42 18.96
N ALA A 403 5.60 -17.17 18.55
CA ALA A 403 5.39 -16.72 17.17
C ALA A 403 6.32 -17.47 16.21
N TYR A 404 7.60 -17.60 16.57
CA TYR A 404 8.56 -18.40 15.81
C TYR A 404 8.14 -19.88 15.73
N ASP A 405 7.65 -20.45 16.84
CA ASP A 405 7.12 -21.81 16.89
C ASP A 405 5.93 -22.01 15.94
N LEU A 406 4.99 -21.06 15.88
CA LEU A 406 3.87 -21.10 14.93
C LEU A 406 4.40 -21.13 13.49
N VAL A 407 5.28 -20.21 13.11
CA VAL A 407 5.81 -20.14 11.74
C VAL A 407 6.58 -21.41 11.39
N ARG A 408 7.52 -21.85 12.25
CA ARG A 408 8.36 -23.03 11.97
C ARG A 408 7.58 -24.34 11.97
N SER A 409 6.41 -24.37 12.61
CA SER A 409 5.52 -25.53 12.54
C SER A 409 5.04 -25.79 11.11
N VAL A 410 5.04 -24.77 10.24
CA VAL A 410 4.54 -24.82 8.86
C VAL A 410 5.64 -24.64 7.80
N VAL A 411 6.53 -23.67 7.99
CA VAL A 411 7.63 -23.34 7.07
C VAL A 411 8.95 -23.80 7.66
N THR A 412 9.78 -24.48 6.86
CA THR A 412 11.07 -24.99 7.36
C THR A 412 12.06 -23.83 7.52
N PRO A 413 12.64 -23.61 8.72
CA PRO A 413 13.65 -22.59 8.91
C PRO A 413 14.97 -22.96 8.25
N HIS A 414 15.83 -21.97 8.04
CA HIS A 414 17.18 -22.16 7.51
C HIS A 414 17.98 -23.14 8.39
N PRO A 415 18.75 -24.10 7.82
CA PRO A 415 19.48 -25.09 8.61
C PRO A 415 20.51 -24.51 9.60
N ALA A 416 20.97 -23.28 9.38
CA ALA A 416 21.89 -22.56 10.27
C ALA A 416 21.18 -21.67 11.32
N SER A 417 19.85 -21.73 11.41
CA SER A 417 19.06 -20.88 12.31
C SER A 417 19.40 -21.13 13.78
N ALA A 418 19.86 -20.09 14.48
CA ALA A 418 20.03 -20.13 15.92
C ALA A 418 18.68 -20.28 16.65
N TRP A 419 17.61 -19.68 16.10
CA TRP A 419 16.26 -19.80 16.64
C TRP A 419 15.72 -21.24 16.57
N ALA A 420 15.97 -21.95 15.46
CA ALA A 420 15.55 -23.34 15.27
C ALA A 420 16.30 -24.31 16.20
N HIS A 421 17.59 -24.05 16.45
CA HIS A 421 18.41 -24.83 17.37
C HIS A 421 18.14 -24.54 18.86
N GLY A 422 17.48 -23.41 19.15
CA GLY A 422 17.33 -22.86 20.48
C GLY A 422 18.37 -21.77 20.72
N LEU A 423 17.89 -20.58 21.09
CA LEU A 423 18.76 -19.45 21.38
C LEU A 423 19.62 -19.74 22.62
N PRO A 424 20.89 -19.29 22.64
CA PRO A 424 21.76 -19.40 23.80
C PRO A 424 21.19 -18.73 25.06
N ASP A 425 21.56 -19.25 26.25
CA ASP A 425 21.07 -18.74 27.54
C ASP A 425 21.39 -17.25 27.77
N ASP A 426 22.52 -16.76 27.27
CA ASP A 426 22.90 -15.34 27.36
C ASP A 426 22.00 -14.44 26.49
N VAL A 427 21.50 -14.95 25.37
CA VAL A 427 20.46 -14.28 24.58
C VAL A 427 19.12 -14.37 25.28
N LEU A 428 18.75 -15.55 25.79
CA LEU A 428 17.45 -15.79 26.44
C LEU A 428 17.26 -15.00 27.74
N ALA A 429 18.34 -14.84 28.52
CA ALA A 429 18.35 -14.02 29.73
C ALA A 429 18.65 -12.52 29.43
N GLY A 430 18.96 -12.19 28.18
CA GLY A 430 19.41 -10.88 27.74
C GLY A 430 18.29 -9.93 27.32
N ALA A 431 18.71 -8.80 26.73
CA ALA A 431 17.77 -7.82 26.19
C ALA A 431 17.14 -8.30 24.86
N PRO A 432 15.91 -7.87 24.52
CA PRO A 432 15.23 -8.25 23.27
C PRO A 432 16.04 -8.02 21.98
N LYS A 433 16.97 -7.05 21.98
CA LYS A 433 17.87 -6.81 20.85
C LYS A 433 18.66 -8.07 20.45
N GLY A 434 19.11 -8.88 21.42
CA GLY A 434 19.84 -10.12 21.13
C GLY A 434 19.03 -11.12 20.30
N TYR A 435 17.73 -11.25 20.60
CA TYR A 435 16.81 -12.06 19.81
C TYR A 435 16.74 -11.56 18.37
N THR A 436 16.58 -10.25 18.16
CA THR A 436 16.52 -9.66 16.82
C THR A 436 17.81 -9.79 16.03
N ASP A 437 18.96 -9.69 16.71
CA ASP A 437 20.28 -9.78 16.09
C ASP A 437 20.58 -11.23 15.66
N ALA A 438 20.01 -12.22 16.35
CA ALA A 438 20.20 -13.64 16.06
C ALA A 438 19.36 -14.16 14.88
N VAL A 439 18.40 -13.38 14.36
CA VAL A 439 17.61 -13.75 13.18
C VAL A 439 18.46 -13.56 11.93
N LEU A 440 18.56 -14.61 11.10
CA LEU A 440 19.25 -14.54 9.81
C LEU A 440 18.54 -13.58 8.86
N ASP A 441 19.27 -13.13 7.84
CA ASP A 441 18.67 -12.35 6.78
C ASP A 441 17.57 -13.16 6.07
N ASP A 442 17.82 -14.42 5.72
CA ASP A 442 16.81 -15.35 5.20
C ASP A 442 16.58 -16.51 6.19
N GLU A 443 15.88 -16.21 7.30
CA GLU A 443 15.57 -17.18 8.36
C GLU A 443 14.67 -18.33 7.86
N PHE A 444 13.85 -18.06 6.84
CA PHE A 444 12.92 -19.00 6.24
C PHE A 444 13.07 -18.97 4.71
N PRO A 445 14.05 -19.71 4.16
CA PRO A 445 14.37 -19.69 2.74
C PRO A 445 13.22 -20.21 1.88
N LEU A 446 13.26 -19.89 0.59
CA LEU A 446 12.23 -20.34 -0.36
C LEU A 446 12.14 -21.86 -0.39
N SER A 447 10.90 -22.37 -0.41
CA SER A 447 10.67 -23.79 -0.73
C SER A 447 11.10 -24.11 -2.17
N MET A 448 11.31 -25.39 -2.48
CA MET A 448 11.64 -25.83 -3.85
C MET A 448 10.63 -25.34 -4.92
N PHE A 449 9.35 -25.22 -4.55
CA PHE A 449 8.32 -24.65 -5.43
C PHE A 449 8.60 -23.18 -5.71
N PHE A 450 8.83 -22.38 -4.66
CA PHE A 450 9.06 -20.94 -4.80
C PHE A 450 10.42 -20.62 -5.43
N GLU A 451 11.48 -21.40 -5.19
CA GLU A 451 12.75 -21.23 -5.90
C GLU A 451 12.58 -21.40 -7.42
N ALA A 452 11.75 -22.35 -7.85
CA ALA A 452 11.48 -22.58 -9.26
C ALA A 452 10.55 -21.51 -9.85
N LEU A 453 9.54 -21.08 -9.09
CA LEU A 453 8.62 -20.03 -9.51
C LEU A 453 9.33 -18.68 -9.64
N ASP A 454 10.12 -18.29 -8.63
CA ASP A 454 10.91 -17.04 -8.62
C ASP A 454 11.75 -16.91 -9.89
N LYS A 455 12.55 -17.93 -10.22
CA LYS A 455 13.39 -17.94 -11.43
C LYS A 455 12.62 -17.69 -12.73
N LYS A 456 11.36 -18.14 -12.81
CA LYS A 456 10.50 -17.94 -13.98
C LYS A 456 9.78 -16.60 -13.97
N MET A 457 9.50 -16.06 -12.77
CA MET A 457 8.72 -14.85 -12.56
C MET A 457 9.55 -13.57 -12.44
N GLN A 458 10.87 -13.67 -12.24
CA GLN A 458 11.77 -12.52 -12.07
C GLN A 458 11.55 -11.41 -13.11
N GLY A 459 11.49 -11.76 -14.40
CA GLY A 459 11.25 -10.79 -15.47
C GLY A 459 9.86 -10.16 -15.42
N VAL A 460 8.84 -10.92 -15.04
CA VAL A 460 7.46 -10.43 -14.87
C VAL A 460 7.38 -9.46 -13.71
N ILE A 461 7.92 -9.82 -12.54
CA ILE A 461 7.92 -8.94 -11.35
C ILE A 461 8.69 -7.66 -11.63
N ALA A 462 9.87 -7.75 -12.24
CA ALA A 462 10.65 -6.57 -12.62
C ALA A 462 9.87 -5.63 -13.57
N SER A 463 9.04 -6.19 -14.47
CA SER A 463 8.22 -5.40 -15.41
C SER A 463 7.08 -4.62 -14.76
N THR A 464 6.83 -4.82 -13.46
CA THR A 464 5.76 -4.14 -12.70
C THR A 464 6.20 -2.86 -11.99
N ALA A 465 7.49 -2.51 -12.03
CA ALA A 465 7.94 -1.21 -11.58
C ALA A 465 7.27 -0.11 -12.41
N GLY A 466 6.75 0.93 -11.75
CA GLY A 466 6.10 2.06 -12.42
C GLY A 466 4.69 1.78 -12.97
N ILE A 467 4.25 0.51 -13.00
CA ILE A 467 2.97 0.11 -13.63
C ILE A 467 1.77 0.86 -13.05
N THR A 468 0.81 1.19 -13.90
CA THR A 468 -0.45 1.84 -13.57
C THR A 468 -1.62 1.05 -14.15
N GLY A 469 -2.85 1.46 -13.82
CA GLY A 469 -4.05 0.91 -14.44
C GLY A 469 -4.14 1.08 -15.97
N ARG A 470 -3.25 1.87 -16.59
CA ARG A 470 -3.20 2.11 -18.04
C ARG A 470 -2.30 1.13 -18.80
N ASP A 471 -1.47 0.36 -18.10
CA ASP A 471 -0.42 -0.50 -18.68
C ASP A 471 -0.82 -1.98 -18.82
N GLY A 472 -2.10 -2.30 -18.57
CA GLY A 472 -2.60 -3.67 -18.45
C GLY A 472 -3.62 -4.10 -19.49
#